data_AF-A0A1D2QP46-F1
#
_entry.id   AF-A0A1D2QP46-F1
#
_cell.length_a   1.000
_cell.length_b   1.000
_cell.length_c   1.000
_cell.angle_alpha   90.00
_cell.angle_beta   90.00
_cell.angle_gamma   90.00
#
_symmetry.space_group_name_H-M   'P 1'
#
loop_
_entity.id
_entity.type
_entity.pdbx_description
1 polymer ?
#
loop_
_entity_poly.entity_id
_entity_poly.type
_entity_poly.pdbx_seq_one_letter_code
_entity_poly.pdbx_strand_id
1 'polypeptide(L)'
;MGHQGFYLKSASGRLEPDFVYQLTTALYKNFPDQDITIHAHSTYGEAPACYMAAVKAATEQDKTITIDVQHQALSGSTAQPSMSKMVGLIRNHSDEKIRANTPKLSIKAIKESMKSLFGLRFQYREYESSYNLELIQAMYNARTPGGASATLKSIPGLVENLGRLLGKNGQPADWDTIQIEIYKMQAQILDDLGQPTQVTPYAANTTGQAAISLWHELEGRDRYHTLYPGIVNYLSGRHGKVSDSVNPELVQKALSINGLKHPEEYIMSTERPDALPVIKEKLIEAGIQQPTMRQMLSATLLEKGVDYVVSCENGTNTPQQPPALPFYAQEPAPLNQRHLAKDGKTPIRDIRDAISAIGGASVLQEVAERALHIKQIADDLYIFPSGTSNLKEKWYTENVSRLAQLLDSIPKILKDAGFSYSQRSVITGVWGDLNVDACMKDAVDQKGKGLYEFMTQAIKEHNMAKTAEPTQSPTPLKSAADIHSHPE
;
A
#
# COMPACT_ATOMS: atom_id res chain seq x y z
N MET A 1 -11.70 -22.97 23.21
CA MET A 1 -11.12 -21.71 22.67
C MET A 1 -12.07 -20.52 22.72
N GLY A 2 -13.40 -20.67 22.92
CA GLY A 2 -14.28 -19.56 23.35
C GLY A 2 -14.37 -18.35 22.42
N HIS A 3 -13.94 -18.47 21.16
CA HIS A 3 -14.02 -17.39 20.16
C HIS A 3 -15.47 -17.18 19.70
N GLN A 4 -15.81 -15.95 19.31
CA GLN A 4 -17.16 -15.54 18.88
C GLN A 4 -17.26 -15.28 17.36
N GLY A 5 -16.46 -15.98 16.56
CA GLY A 5 -16.41 -15.77 15.12
C GLY A 5 -15.07 -16.19 14.51
N PHE A 6 -14.94 -16.00 13.20
CA PHE A 6 -13.71 -16.23 12.44
C PHE A 6 -13.19 -14.93 11.83
N TYR A 7 -11.88 -14.71 11.94
CA TYR A 7 -11.18 -13.62 11.27
C TYR A 7 -10.18 -14.20 10.26
N LEU A 8 -10.54 -14.13 8.98
CA LEU A 8 -9.75 -14.67 7.87
C LEU A 8 -8.71 -13.62 7.44
N LYS A 9 -7.45 -13.83 7.84
CA LYS A 9 -6.37 -12.87 7.62
C LYS A 9 -5.43 -13.33 6.50
N SER A 10 -5.43 -12.63 5.38
CA SER A 10 -4.34 -12.64 4.40
C SER A 10 -3.51 -11.38 4.51
N ALA A 11 -2.40 -11.49 5.24
CA ALA A 11 -1.45 -10.38 5.41
C ALA A 11 -0.69 -10.07 4.11
N SER A 12 -0.47 -11.07 3.25
CA SER A 12 0.20 -10.87 1.97
C SER A 12 -0.69 -10.21 0.93
N GLY A 13 -2.01 -10.47 1.01
CA GLY A 13 -2.94 -10.14 -0.05
C GLY A 13 -2.92 -11.14 -1.20
N ARG A 14 -2.13 -12.23 -1.09
CA ARG A 14 -2.15 -13.35 -2.04
C ARG A 14 -3.25 -14.32 -1.64
N LEU A 15 -4.30 -14.39 -2.44
CA LEU A 15 -5.51 -15.17 -2.20
C LEU A 15 -6.17 -15.56 -3.51
N GLU A 16 -6.85 -16.69 -3.51
CA GLU A 16 -7.67 -17.11 -4.64
C GLU A 16 -9.17 -16.93 -4.33
N PRO A 17 -9.97 -16.31 -5.22
CA PRO A 17 -11.41 -16.15 -5.02
C PRO A 17 -12.17 -17.45 -4.76
N ASP A 18 -11.85 -18.53 -5.50
CA ASP A 18 -12.54 -19.81 -5.37
C ASP A 18 -12.27 -20.48 -4.02
N PHE A 19 -11.00 -20.48 -3.57
CA PHE A 19 -10.65 -20.89 -2.21
C PHE A 19 -11.41 -20.10 -1.14
N VAL A 20 -11.47 -18.77 -1.27
CA VAL A 20 -12.17 -17.90 -0.31
C VAL A 20 -13.67 -18.20 -0.27
N TYR A 21 -14.29 -18.41 -1.43
CA TYR A 21 -15.70 -18.82 -1.52
C TYR A 21 -15.96 -20.14 -0.80
N GLN A 22 -15.14 -21.16 -1.09
CA GLN A 22 -15.27 -22.50 -0.52
C GLN A 22 -15.06 -22.48 1.00
N LEU A 23 -14.01 -21.81 1.47
CA LEU A 23 -13.71 -21.66 2.89
C LEU A 23 -14.84 -20.95 3.64
N THR A 24 -15.31 -19.82 3.11
CA THR A 24 -16.40 -19.04 3.73
C THR A 24 -17.68 -19.87 3.81
N THR A 25 -18.02 -20.58 2.72
CA THR A 25 -19.19 -21.49 2.68
C THR A 25 -19.06 -22.61 3.71
N ALA A 26 -17.88 -23.25 3.79
CA ALA A 26 -17.64 -24.34 4.72
C ALA A 26 -17.73 -23.86 6.18
N LEU A 27 -17.20 -22.68 6.50
CA LEU A 27 -17.26 -22.12 7.85
C LEU A 27 -18.70 -21.83 8.27
N TYR A 28 -19.51 -21.15 7.43
CA TYR A 28 -20.92 -20.91 7.78
C TYR A 28 -21.74 -22.19 7.91
N LYS A 29 -21.46 -23.23 7.11
CA LYS A 29 -22.16 -24.51 7.22
C LYS A 29 -21.83 -25.26 8.51
N ASN A 30 -20.56 -25.25 8.92
CA ASN A 30 -20.11 -25.98 10.11
C ASN A 30 -20.32 -25.18 11.41
N PHE A 31 -20.35 -23.85 11.30
CA PHE A 31 -20.46 -22.93 12.43
C PHE A 31 -21.51 -21.85 12.13
N PRO A 32 -22.80 -22.25 12.02
CA PRO A 32 -23.87 -21.35 11.58
C PRO A 32 -24.11 -20.16 12.54
N ASP A 33 -23.70 -20.28 13.80
CA ASP A 33 -23.88 -19.22 14.81
C ASP A 33 -22.70 -18.24 14.87
N GLN A 34 -21.69 -18.41 14.00
CA GLN A 34 -20.47 -17.61 14.03
C GLN A 34 -20.38 -16.66 12.84
N ASP A 35 -20.03 -15.40 13.12
CA ASP A 35 -19.76 -14.40 12.10
C ASP A 35 -18.37 -14.57 11.51
N ILE A 36 -18.21 -14.15 10.25
CA ILE A 36 -16.94 -14.14 9.54
C ILE A 36 -16.53 -12.71 9.20
N THR A 37 -15.28 -12.38 9.47
CA THR A 37 -14.60 -11.18 8.99
C THR A 37 -13.46 -11.57 8.07
N ILE A 38 -13.27 -10.88 6.95
CA ILE A 38 -12.17 -11.12 6.02
C ILE A 38 -11.29 -9.88 5.85
N HIS A 39 -9.98 -10.11 5.98
CA HIS A 39 -8.92 -9.12 5.87
C HIS A 39 -7.93 -9.53 4.80
N ALA A 40 -7.77 -8.68 3.78
CA ALA A 40 -6.80 -8.89 2.72
C ALA A 40 -6.21 -7.56 2.26
N HIS A 41 -4.92 -7.59 1.93
CA HIS A 41 -4.23 -6.45 1.31
C HIS A 41 -4.39 -6.51 -0.22
N SER A 42 -4.38 -5.34 -0.87
CA SER A 42 -4.54 -5.20 -2.33
C SER A 42 -3.21 -5.30 -3.09
N THR A 43 -2.15 -5.81 -2.44
CA THR A 43 -0.77 -5.78 -2.97
C THR A 43 -0.69 -6.34 -4.38
N TYR A 44 -1.43 -7.42 -4.62
CA TYR A 44 -1.46 -8.18 -5.87
C TYR A 44 -2.76 -8.02 -6.64
N GLY A 45 -3.63 -7.07 -6.23
CA GLY A 45 -4.91 -6.81 -6.89
C GLY A 45 -5.99 -7.89 -6.75
N GLU A 46 -5.75 -8.97 -6.00
CA GLU A 46 -6.67 -10.12 -5.82
C GLU A 46 -7.77 -9.84 -4.76
N ALA A 47 -7.49 -8.99 -3.77
CA ALA A 47 -8.36 -8.77 -2.61
C ALA A 47 -9.80 -8.34 -2.95
N PRO A 48 -10.07 -7.41 -3.89
CA PRO A 48 -11.44 -7.05 -4.26
C PRO A 48 -12.27 -8.23 -4.76
N ALA A 49 -11.68 -9.10 -5.60
CA ALA A 49 -12.35 -10.29 -6.12
C ALA A 49 -12.60 -11.32 -5.01
N CYS A 50 -11.61 -11.53 -4.12
CA CYS A 50 -11.76 -12.40 -2.95
C CYS A 50 -12.87 -11.92 -2.00
N TYR A 51 -12.98 -10.61 -1.79
CA TYR A 51 -14.06 -10.04 -0.98
C TYR A 51 -15.43 -10.27 -1.63
N MET A 52 -15.56 -10.08 -2.95
CA MET A 52 -16.81 -10.37 -3.64
C MET A 52 -17.16 -11.86 -3.60
N ALA A 53 -16.17 -12.76 -3.66
CA ALA A 53 -16.38 -14.19 -3.48
C ALA A 53 -16.90 -14.52 -2.08
N ALA A 54 -16.33 -13.91 -1.03
CA ALA A 54 -16.79 -14.07 0.34
C ALA A 54 -18.21 -13.49 0.56
N VAL A 55 -18.52 -12.33 -0.04
CA VAL A 55 -19.86 -11.71 -0.02
C VAL A 55 -20.88 -12.63 -0.69
N LYS A 56 -20.53 -13.21 -1.84
CA LYS A 56 -21.39 -14.19 -2.55
C LYS A 56 -21.64 -15.42 -1.68
N ALA A 57 -20.58 -16.02 -1.12
CA ALA A 57 -20.70 -17.18 -0.23
C ALA A 57 -21.60 -16.89 0.98
N ALA A 58 -21.42 -15.74 1.63
CA ALA A 58 -22.25 -15.32 2.76
C ALA A 58 -23.73 -15.14 2.36
N THR A 59 -23.97 -14.43 1.25
CA THR A 59 -25.33 -14.17 0.74
C THR A 59 -26.08 -15.46 0.41
N GLU A 60 -25.40 -16.46 -0.15
CA GLU A 60 -26.00 -17.76 -0.45
C GLU A 60 -26.29 -18.62 0.79
N GLN A 61 -25.66 -18.31 1.93
CA GLN A 61 -25.98 -18.92 3.23
C GLN A 61 -26.98 -18.07 4.04
N ASP A 62 -27.59 -17.04 3.42
CA ASP A 62 -28.44 -16.04 4.09
C ASP A 62 -27.74 -15.39 5.31
N LYS A 63 -26.44 -15.14 5.16
CA LYS A 63 -25.56 -14.50 6.15
C LYS A 63 -25.00 -13.17 5.62
N THR A 64 -24.56 -12.32 6.54
CA THR A 64 -23.72 -11.15 6.24
C THR A 64 -22.26 -11.44 6.52
N ILE A 65 -21.33 -10.72 5.89
CA ILE A 65 -19.90 -10.82 6.17
C ILE A 65 -19.32 -9.43 6.41
N THR A 66 -18.35 -9.34 7.33
CA THR A 66 -17.57 -8.11 7.54
C THR A 66 -16.31 -8.14 6.67
N ILE A 67 -16.03 -7.05 5.95
CA ILE A 67 -14.84 -6.90 5.12
C ILE A 67 -14.02 -5.70 5.60
N ASP A 68 -12.71 -5.88 5.76
CA ASP A 68 -11.82 -4.78 6.12
C ASP A 68 -11.51 -3.90 4.91
N VAL A 69 -11.83 -2.62 4.99
CA VAL A 69 -11.60 -1.65 3.91
C VAL A 69 -10.84 -0.44 4.42
N GLN A 70 -10.23 0.30 3.50
CA GLN A 70 -9.49 1.51 3.84
C GLN A 70 -10.12 2.75 3.21
N HIS A 71 -9.90 3.90 3.85
CA HIS A 71 -10.23 5.20 3.29
C HIS A 71 -9.56 5.36 1.92
N GLN A 72 -10.28 5.85 0.92
CA GLN A 72 -9.79 5.88 -0.47
C GLN A 72 -8.47 6.66 -0.66
N ALA A 73 -8.17 7.61 0.22
CA ALA A 73 -6.89 8.34 0.22
C ALA A 73 -5.67 7.49 0.65
N LEU A 74 -5.90 6.38 1.35
CA LEU A 74 -4.90 5.51 1.98
C LEU A 74 -5.03 4.04 1.53
N SER A 75 -5.92 3.75 0.58
CA SER A 75 -6.25 2.38 0.15
C SER A 75 -5.47 1.94 -1.09
N GLY A 76 -5.48 0.63 -1.35
CA GLY A 76 -4.83 0.04 -2.53
C GLY A 76 -3.34 -0.22 -2.29
N SER A 77 -2.68 -0.78 -3.31
CA SER A 77 -1.29 -1.25 -3.19
C SER A 77 -1.16 -2.15 -1.95
N THR A 78 -0.18 -1.93 -1.08
CA THR A 78 0.07 -2.75 0.11
C THR A 78 -0.97 -2.60 1.22
N ALA A 79 -1.99 -1.75 1.08
CA ALA A 79 -3.10 -1.57 2.03
C ALA A 79 -4.37 -2.33 1.61
N GLN A 80 -5.45 -2.23 2.39
CA GLN A 80 -6.75 -2.84 2.08
C GLN A 80 -7.43 -2.20 0.85
N PRO A 81 -8.42 -2.89 0.24
CA PRO A 81 -9.23 -2.30 -0.82
C PRO A 81 -9.91 -0.99 -0.40
N SER A 82 -10.12 -0.11 -1.38
CA SER A 82 -10.86 1.14 -1.18
C SER A 82 -12.32 0.85 -0.79
N MET A 83 -12.77 1.43 0.32
CA MET A 83 -14.18 1.30 0.75
C MET A 83 -15.18 1.73 -0.33
N SER A 84 -14.88 2.81 -1.05
CA SER A 84 -15.74 3.35 -2.12
C SER A 84 -15.79 2.42 -3.32
N LYS A 85 -14.65 1.79 -3.68
CA LYS A 85 -14.59 0.82 -4.78
C LYS A 85 -15.34 -0.46 -4.42
N MET A 86 -15.19 -0.97 -3.20
CA MET A 86 -15.94 -2.13 -2.73
C MET A 86 -17.45 -1.87 -2.71
N VAL A 87 -17.89 -0.72 -2.22
CA VAL A 87 -19.30 -0.31 -2.31
C VAL A 87 -19.77 -0.21 -3.76
N GLY A 88 -18.91 0.30 -4.66
CA GLY A 88 -19.18 0.31 -6.09
C GLY A 88 -19.36 -1.09 -6.68
N LEU A 89 -18.51 -2.05 -6.30
CA LEU A 89 -18.61 -3.45 -6.75
C LEU A 89 -19.91 -4.10 -6.26
N ILE A 90 -20.26 -3.94 -4.97
CA ILE A 90 -21.49 -4.51 -4.38
C ILE A 90 -22.73 -3.89 -5.02
N ARG A 91 -22.77 -2.55 -5.16
CA ARG A 91 -23.92 -1.82 -5.72
C ARG A 91 -24.20 -2.19 -7.18
N ASN A 92 -23.15 -2.44 -7.95
CA ASN A 92 -23.27 -2.76 -9.38
C ASN A 92 -23.23 -4.28 -9.66
N HIS A 93 -23.30 -5.12 -8.62
CA HIS A 93 -23.30 -6.57 -8.79
C HIS A 93 -24.56 -7.04 -9.52
N SER A 94 -24.47 -8.12 -10.30
CA SER A 94 -25.59 -8.66 -11.08
C SER A 94 -26.69 -9.32 -10.22
N ASP A 95 -26.30 -9.93 -9.10
CA ASP A 95 -27.21 -10.48 -8.09
C ASP A 95 -27.88 -9.38 -7.24
N GLU A 96 -29.22 -9.38 -7.21
CA GLU A 96 -30.04 -8.43 -6.46
C GLU A 96 -29.87 -8.55 -4.94
N LYS A 97 -29.72 -9.77 -4.40
CA LYS A 97 -29.52 -9.98 -2.97
C LYS A 97 -28.22 -9.34 -2.48
N ILE A 98 -27.17 -9.42 -3.30
CA ILE A 98 -25.89 -8.75 -3.01
C ILE A 98 -26.06 -7.23 -3.06
N ARG A 99 -26.71 -6.69 -4.11
CA ARG A 99 -26.96 -5.24 -4.21
C ARG A 99 -27.77 -4.69 -3.04
N ALA A 100 -28.77 -5.43 -2.58
CA ALA A 100 -29.64 -5.02 -1.47
C ALA A 100 -28.87 -4.82 -0.16
N ASN A 101 -27.72 -5.49 0.00
CA ASN A 101 -26.84 -5.39 1.16
C ASN A 101 -25.71 -4.34 0.99
N THR A 102 -25.80 -3.44 0.01
CA THR A 102 -24.80 -2.38 -0.20
C THR A 102 -24.65 -1.51 1.05
N PRO A 103 -23.45 -1.39 1.64
CA PRO A 103 -23.21 -0.51 2.78
C PRO A 103 -23.46 0.97 2.45
N LYS A 104 -24.01 1.72 3.41
CA LYS A 104 -24.24 3.17 3.30
C LYS A 104 -23.05 3.94 3.85
N LEU A 105 -22.29 4.59 2.96
CA LEU A 105 -21.17 5.46 3.34
C LEU A 105 -21.57 6.95 3.29
N SER A 106 -21.04 7.75 4.22
CA SER A 106 -21.19 9.21 4.20
C SER A 106 -20.25 9.84 3.18
N ILE A 107 -20.75 10.11 1.97
CA ILE A 107 -19.96 10.77 0.90
C ILE A 107 -19.45 12.14 1.34
N LYS A 108 -20.23 12.88 2.15
CA LYS A 108 -19.82 14.18 2.69
C LYS A 108 -18.58 14.03 3.59
N ALA A 109 -18.63 13.13 4.57
CA ALA A 109 -17.52 12.93 5.49
C ALA A 109 -16.24 12.49 4.75
N ILE A 110 -16.38 11.61 3.75
CA ILE A 110 -15.27 11.17 2.91
C ILE A 110 -14.67 12.36 2.16
N LYS A 111 -15.49 13.23 1.54
CA LYS A 111 -14.97 14.40 0.82
C LYS A 111 -14.28 15.39 1.77
N GLU A 112 -14.80 15.58 2.97
CA GLU A 112 -14.24 16.49 3.97
C GLU A 112 -12.87 16.02 4.50
N SER A 113 -12.64 14.71 4.60
CA SER A 113 -11.35 14.14 5.04
C SER A 113 -10.31 13.99 3.93
N MET A 114 -10.70 13.95 2.65
CA MET A 114 -9.77 13.69 1.53
C MET A 114 -8.62 14.70 1.47
N LYS A 115 -8.91 16.00 1.65
CA LYS A 115 -7.90 17.06 1.52
C LYS A 115 -6.77 16.89 2.55
N SER A 116 -7.14 16.67 3.83
CA SER A 116 -6.15 16.53 4.91
C SER A 116 -5.37 15.22 4.79
N LEU A 117 -6.04 14.11 4.45
CA LEU A 117 -5.38 12.81 4.30
C LEU A 117 -4.41 12.77 3.12
N PHE A 118 -4.77 13.36 1.98
CA PHE A 118 -3.83 13.47 0.86
C PHE A 118 -2.68 14.43 1.15
N GLY A 119 -2.93 15.55 1.83
CA GLY A 119 -1.87 16.43 2.31
C GLY A 119 -0.89 15.71 3.23
N LEU A 120 -1.40 14.95 4.20
CA LEU A 120 -0.59 14.12 5.11
C LEU A 120 0.20 13.06 4.33
N ARG A 121 -0.46 12.32 3.43
CA ARG A 121 0.20 11.28 2.63
C ARG A 121 1.32 11.86 1.77
N PHE A 122 1.11 13.03 1.16
CA PHE A 122 2.12 13.74 0.39
C PHE A 122 3.32 14.17 1.24
N GLN A 123 3.09 14.61 2.48
CA GLN A 123 4.16 14.96 3.40
C GLN A 123 5.06 13.76 3.71
N TYR A 124 4.51 12.55 3.75
CA TYR A 124 5.24 11.30 4.00
C TYR A 124 5.65 10.56 2.70
N ARG A 125 5.66 11.25 1.54
CA ARG A 125 5.93 10.65 0.22
C ARG A 125 7.25 9.89 0.10
N GLU A 126 8.26 10.22 0.90
CA GLU A 126 9.55 9.53 0.91
C GLU A 126 9.47 8.11 1.50
N TYR A 127 8.44 7.82 2.29
CA TYR A 127 8.19 6.50 2.88
C TYR A 127 7.25 5.64 2.04
N GLU A 128 6.69 6.19 0.97
CA GLU A 128 5.81 5.44 0.09
C GLU A 128 6.60 4.49 -0.81
N SER A 129 6.02 3.31 -1.06
CA SER A 129 6.57 2.37 -2.03
C SER A 129 6.28 2.83 -3.45
N SER A 130 7.32 2.84 -4.27
CA SER A 130 7.20 3.01 -5.72
C SER A 130 6.63 1.72 -6.34
N TYR A 131 5.75 1.88 -7.33
CA TYR A 131 5.19 0.77 -8.08
C TYR A 131 6.16 0.30 -9.17
N ASN A 132 6.41 -1.01 -9.15
CA ASN A 132 7.22 -1.71 -10.13
C ASN A 132 6.62 -3.13 -10.31
N LEU A 133 6.15 -3.44 -11.51
CA LEU A 133 5.45 -4.69 -11.78
C LEU A 133 6.34 -5.93 -11.55
N GLU A 134 7.63 -5.87 -11.94
CA GLU A 134 8.56 -6.98 -11.75
C GLU A 134 8.80 -7.24 -10.25
N LEU A 135 8.93 -6.16 -9.46
CA LEU A 135 9.03 -6.26 -8.01
C LEU A 135 7.78 -6.90 -7.39
N ILE A 136 6.60 -6.47 -7.82
CA ILE A 136 5.32 -7.05 -7.34
C ILE A 136 5.24 -8.55 -7.70
N GLN A 137 5.67 -8.95 -8.90
CA GLN A 137 5.72 -10.37 -9.30
C GLN A 137 6.70 -11.19 -8.46
N ALA A 138 7.89 -10.65 -8.18
CA ALA A 138 8.86 -11.30 -7.30
C ALA A 138 8.30 -11.48 -5.88
N MET A 139 7.66 -10.43 -5.33
CA MET A 139 6.99 -10.47 -4.04
C MET A 139 5.85 -11.51 -4.00
N TYR A 140 5.06 -11.62 -5.08
CA TYR A 140 3.98 -12.59 -5.22
C TYR A 140 4.49 -14.03 -5.07
N ASN A 141 5.57 -14.35 -5.76
CA ASN A 141 6.22 -15.67 -5.72
C ASN A 141 6.78 -15.97 -4.34
N ALA A 142 7.38 -14.96 -3.68
CA ALA A 142 7.84 -15.04 -2.30
C ALA A 142 6.71 -15.05 -1.25
N ARG A 143 5.45 -14.85 -1.65
CA ARG A 143 4.27 -14.70 -0.77
C ARG A 143 4.42 -13.59 0.26
N THR A 144 5.15 -12.54 -0.09
CA THR A 144 5.58 -11.50 0.85
C THR A 144 4.43 -10.56 1.21
N PRO A 145 4.23 -10.19 2.49
CA PRO A 145 3.36 -9.07 2.86
C PRO A 145 4.03 -7.73 2.59
N GLY A 146 3.24 -6.76 2.13
CA GLY A 146 3.76 -5.48 1.65
C GLY A 146 4.64 -4.70 2.64
N GLY A 147 4.47 -4.91 3.94
CA GLY A 147 5.27 -4.28 4.99
C GLY A 147 6.62 -4.96 5.31
N ALA A 148 6.91 -6.14 4.76
CA ALA A 148 8.13 -6.88 5.09
C ALA A 148 9.40 -6.24 4.52
N SER A 149 9.31 -5.52 3.38
CA SER A 149 10.46 -4.85 2.76
C SER A 149 11.14 -3.82 3.66
N ALA A 150 10.38 -3.21 4.58
CA ALA A 150 10.88 -2.19 5.50
C ALA A 150 12.00 -2.72 6.43
N THR A 151 12.03 -4.04 6.69
CA THR A 151 13.04 -4.65 7.58
C THR A 151 14.39 -4.87 6.92
N LEU A 152 14.50 -4.70 5.60
CA LEU A 152 15.76 -4.89 4.88
C LEU A 152 16.74 -3.74 5.15
N LYS A 153 16.24 -2.50 5.22
CA LYS A 153 17.07 -1.30 5.42
C LYS A 153 17.70 -1.24 6.82
N SER A 154 17.19 -2.01 7.78
CA SER A 154 17.79 -2.09 9.12
C SER A 154 19.00 -3.02 9.20
N ILE A 155 19.34 -3.76 8.13
CA ILE A 155 20.52 -4.63 8.10
C ILE A 155 21.73 -3.79 7.66
N PRO A 156 22.70 -3.49 8.55
CA PRO A 156 23.79 -2.58 8.24
C PRO A 156 24.65 -3.05 7.06
N GLY A 157 24.91 -2.17 6.09
CA GLY A 157 25.75 -2.45 4.94
C GLY A 157 25.13 -3.36 3.87
N LEU A 158 23.91 -3.87 4.09
CA LEU A 158 23.28 -4.84 3.18
C LEU A 158 23.01 -4.22 1.81
N VAL A 159 22.42 -3.02 1.78
CA VAL A 159 22.03 -2.35 0.53
C VAL A 159 23.26 -2.00 -0.29
N GLU A 160 24.30 -1.49 0.35
CA GLU A 160 25.57 -1.14 -0.29
C GLU A 160 26.28 -2.37 -0.85
N ASN A 161 26.33 -3.46 -0.08
CA ASN A 161 26.99 -4.71 -0.49
C ASN A 161 26.26 -5.38 -1.64
N LEU A 162 24.94 -5.58 -1.52
CA LEU A 162 24.13 -6.16 -2.59
C LEU A 162 24.10 -5.26 -3.82
N GLY A 163 24.01 -3.94 -3.64
CA GLY A 163 24.09 -2.98 -4.73
C GLY A 163 25.39 -3.12 -5.52
N ARG A 164 26.53 -3.25 -4.84
CA ARG A 164 27.83 -3.49 -5.48
C ARG A 164 27.89 -4.85 -6.20
N LEU A 165 27.39 -5.91 -5.58
CA LEU A 165 27.48 -7.28 -6.11
C LEU A 165 26.54 -7.52 -7.30
N LEU A 166 25.35 -6.92 -7.29
CA LEU A 166 24.34 -7.02 -8.36
C LEU A 166 24.53 -5.95 -9.45
N GLY A 167 25.39 -4.97 -9.21
CA GLY A 167 25.65 -3.86 -10.11
C GLY A 167 26.18 -4.30 -11.48
N LYS A 168 25.91 -3.51 -12.51
CA LYS A 168 26.37 -3.74 -13.89
C LYS A 168 27.10 -2.51 -14.41
N ASN A 169 28.09 -2.71 -15.28
CA ASN A 169 28.84 -1.61 -15.94
C ASN A 169 29.44 -0.59 -14.96
N GLY A 170 29.91 -1.05 -13.80
CA GLY A 170 30.52 -0.20 -12.78
C GLY A 170 29.52 0.66 -11.98
N GLN A 171 28.21 0.45 -12.13
CA GLN A 171 27.17 1.14 -11.36
C GLN A 171 26.50 0.16 -10.39
N PRO A 172 26.24 0.56 -9.13
CA PRO A 172 25.50 -0.28 -8.19
C PRO A 172 24.06 -0.49 -8.67
N ALA A 173 23.51 -1.66 -8.35
CA ALA A 173 22.09 -1.93 -8.58
C ALA A 173 21.21 -0.99 -7.73
N ASP A 174 20.08 -0.59 -8.29
CA ASP A 174 19.09 0.21 -7.56
C ASP A 174 18.31 -0.63 -6.53
N TRP A 175 17.54 0.05 -5.69
CA TRP A 175 16.81 -0.59 -4.60
C TRP A 175 15.75 -1.58 -5.08
N ASP A 176 15.11 -1.33 -6.22
CA ASP A 176 14.12 -2.25 -6.79
C ASP A 176 14.79 -3.54 -7.25
N THR A 177 15.92 -3.44 -7.95
CA THR A 177 16.71 -4.59 -8.42
C THR A 177 17.18 -5.44 -7.23
N ILE A 178 17.70 -4.81 -6.17
CA ILE A 178 18.13 -5.51 -4.95
C ILE A 178 16.95 -6.27 -4.33
N GLN A 179 15.79 -5.63 -4.17
CA GLN A 179 14.61 -6.27 -3.60
C GLN A 179 14.10 -7.44 -4.47
N ILE A 180 14.08 -7.29 -5.80
CA ILE A 180 13.66 -8.34 -6.73
C ILE A 180 14.49 -9.61 -6.51
N GLU A 181 15.82 -9.48 -6.47
CA GLU A 181 16.72 -10.62 -6.27
C GLU A 181 16.58 -11.23 -4.86
N ILE A 182 16.35 -10.40 -3.83
CA ILE A 182 16.05 -10.89 -2.48
C ILE A 182 14.76 -11.72 -2.48
N TYR A 183 13.69 -11.27 -3.14
CA TYR A 183 12.44 -12.02 -3.16
C TYR A 183 12.50 -13.29 -4.03
N LYS A 184 13.30 -13.29 -5.11
CA LYS A 184 13.63 -14.51 -5.84
C LYS A 184 14.34 -15.52 -4.94
N MET A 185 15.32 -15.07 -4.14
CA MET A 185 15.98 -15.91 -3.14
C MET A 185 14.99 -16.39 -2.06
N GLN A 186 14.10 -15.51 -1.59
CA GLN A 186 13.07 -15.85 -0.60
C GLN A 186 12.19 -16.98 -1.10
N ALA A 187 11.69 -16.89 -2.34
CA ALA A 187 10.86 -17.94 -2.94
C ALA A 187 11.54 -19.31 -2.93
N GLN A 188 12.87 -19.36 -3.11
CA GLN A 188 13.65 -20.61 -3.07
C GLN A 188 13.81 -21.15 -1.64
N ILE A 189 14.18 -20.30 -0.68
CA ILE A 189 14.48 -20.75 0.69
C ILE A 189 13.24 -21.10 1.51
N LEU A 190 12.03 -20.75 1.04
CA LEU A 190 10.80 -21.08 1.75
C LEU A 190 10.58 -22.59 1.86
N ASP A 191 11.04 -23.39 0.89
CA ASP A 191 10.99 -24.86 0.96
C ASP A 191 11.93 -25.37 2.05
N ASP A 192 13.18 -24.92 2.06
CA ASP A 192 14.18 -25.31 3.07
C ASP A 192 13.74 -24.96 4.50
N LEU A 193 12.99 -23.85 4.65
CA LEU A 193 12.44 -23.38 5.92
C LEU A 193 11.09 -24.00 6.29
N GLY A 194 10.62 -24.99 5.52
CA GLY A 194 9.40 -25.75 5.82
C GLY A 194 8.12 -24.93 5.67
N GLN A 195 8.12 -23.98 4.73
CA GLN A 195 6.93 -23.23 4.32
C GLN A 195 6.25 -22.43 5.46
N PRO A 196 6.99 -21.61 6.23
CA PRO A 196 6.42 -20.89 7.36
C PRO A 196 5.38 -19.87 6.90
N THR A 197 4.34 -19.65 7.72
CA THR A 197 3.29 -18.65 7.42
C THR A 197 3.91 -17.28 7.21
N GLN A 198 3.57 -16.62 6.10
CA GLN A 198 4.14 -15.31 5.74
C GLN A 198 3.40 -14.14 6.39
N VAL A 199 3.48 -14.09 7.73
CA VAL A 199 3.01 -12.98 8.57
C VAL A 199 4.04 -12.70 9.65
N THR A 200 4.06 -11.50 10.23
CA THR A 200 4.95 -11.15 11.35
C THR A 200 4.80 -12.17 12.50
N PRO A 201 5.90 -12.67 13.09
CA PRO A 201 7.31 -12.29 12.83
C PRO A 201 7.98 -13.01 11.65
N TYR A 202 7.40 -14.10 11.16
CA TYR A 202 8.03 -15.00 10.19
C TYR A 202 8.38 -14.33 8.86
N ALA A 203 7.46 -13.53 8.29
CA ALA A 203 7.72 -12.86 7.00
C ALA A 203 8.97 -11.97 7.04
N ALA A 204 9.13 -11.16 8.10
CA ALA A 204 10.32 -10.34 8.27
C ALA A 204 11.59 -11.19 8.39
N ASN A 205 11.51 -12.31 9.11
CA ASN A 205 12.63 -13.22 9.30
C ASN A 205 13.03 -13.95 8.02
N THR A 206 12.07 -14.41 7.21
CA THR A 206 12.34 -15.06 5.92
C THR A 206 12.90 -14.08 4.91
N THR A 207 12.41 -12.83 4.88
CA THR A 207 12.96 -11.76 4.05
C THR A 207 14.39 -11.39 4.48
N GLY A 208 14.66 -11.27 5.79
CA GLY A 208 16.00 -11.05 6.32
C GLY A 208 16.97 -12.19 6.01
N GLN A 209 16.52 -13.44 6.14
CA GLN A 209 17.32 -14.62 5.76
C GLN A 209 17.60 -14.64 4.26
N ALA A 210 16.61 -14.36 3.42
CA ALA A 210 16.79 -14.31 1.97
C ALA A 210 17.86 -13.30 1.57
N ALA A 211 17.89 -12.14 2.22
CA ALA A 211 18.89 -11.11 1.93
C ALA A 211 20.32 -11.53 2.27
N ILE A 212 20.55 -12.10 3.46
CA ILE A 212 21.88 -12.59 3.84
C ILE A 212 22.28 -13.82 3.02
N SER A 213 21.32 -14.66 2.65
CA SER A 213 21.53 -15.84 1.80
C SER A 213 21.94 -15.45 0.38
N LEU A 214 21.27 -14.46 -0.21
CA LEU A 214 21.66 -13.88 -1.49
C LEU A 214 23.07 -13.29 -1.42
N TRP A 215 23.37 -12.53 -0.37
CA TRP A 215 24.70 -11.96 -0.18
C TRP A 215 25.78 -13.05 -0.12
N HIS A 216 25.57 -14.11 0.67
CA HIS A 216 26.51 -15.23 0.75
C HIS A 216 26.72 -15.93 -0.58
N GLU A 217 25.64 -16.23 -1.30
CA GLU A 217 25.69 -16.89 -2.61
C GLU A 217 26.48 -16.06 -3.64
N LEU A 218 26.24 -14.74 -3.68
CA LEU A 218 26.98 -13.82 -4.56
C LEU A 218 28.47 -13.68 -4.22
N GLU A 219 28.87 -14.02 -2.99
CA GLU A 219 30.27 -14.08 -2.56
C GLU A 219 30.88 -15.50 -2.67
N GLY A 220 30.14 -16.45 -3.26
CA GLY A 220 30.61 -17.83 -3.43
C GLY A 220 30.64 -18.65 -2.13
N ARG A 221 29.88 -18.23 -1.11
CA ARG A 221 29.70 -18.96 0.15
C ARG A 221 28.43 -19.81 0.11
N ASP A 222 28.34 -20.76 1.06
CA ASP A 222 27.08 -21.48 1.30
C ASP A 222 25.94 -20.51 1.59
N ARG A 223 24.77 -20.76 1.01
CA ARG A 223 23.58 -19.90 1.12
C ARG A 223 23.14 -19.69 2.58
N TYR A 224 23.36 -20.68 3.43
CA TYR A 224 23.02 -20.62 4.85
C TYR A 224 24.26 -20.42 5.71
N HIS A 225 25.36 -19.88 5.16
CA HIS A 225 26.61 -19.66 5.89
C HIS A 225 26.37 -18.98 7.25
N THR A 226 25.49 -17.97 7.31
CA THR A 226 24.89 -17.48 8.55
C THR A 226 23.37 -17.61 8.55
N LEU A 227 22.79 -17.73 9.75
CA LEU A 227 21.35 -17.72 9.96
C LEU A 227 20.90 -16.40 10.57
N TYR A 228 19.81 -15.86 10.05
CA TYR A 228 19.18 -14.66 10.56
C TYR A 228 18.63 -14.93 11.99
N PRO A 229 18.80 -14.02 12.96
CA PRO A 229 18.43 -14.31 14.36
C PRO A 229 16.97 -14.77 14.55
N GLY A 230 16.04 -14.18 13.80
CA GLY A 230 14.64 -14.60 13.85
C GLY A 230 14.38 -15.99 13.23
N ILE A 231 15.21 -16.43 12.27
CA ILE A 231 15.19 -17.80 11.75
C ILE A 231 15.79 -18.77 12.77
N VAL A 232 16.86 -18.40 13.46
CA VAL A 232 17.41 -19.20 14.57
C VAL A 232 16.34 -19.44 15.64
N ASN A 233 15.60 -18.39 16.04
CA ASN A 233 14.50 -18.53 17.01
C ASN A 233 13.34 -19.39 16.46
N TYR A 234 12.95 -19.22 15.20
CA TYR A 234 11.94 -20.07 14.57
C TYR A 234 12.36 -21.55 14.61
N LEU A 235 13.54 -21.88 14.07
CA LEU A 235 14.02 -23.25 13.91
C LEU A 235 14.34 -23.94 15.24
N SER A 236 14.65 -23.17 16.29
CA SER A 236 14.85 -23.70 17.64
C SER A 236 13.57 -23.88 18.44
N GLY A 237 12.38 -23.62 17.88
CA GLY A 237 11.09 -23.84 18.54
C GLY A 237 10.57 -22.65 19.36
N ARG A 238 11.30 -21.54 19.46
CA ARG A 238 10.90 -20.35 20.24
C ARG A 238 9.63 -19.68 19.75
N HIS A 239 9.34 -19.80 18.47
CA HIS A 239 8.10 -19.28 17.87
C HIS A 239 6.96 -20.32 17.86
N GLY A 240 7.18 -21.50 18.42
CA GLY A 240 6.23 -22.62 18.42
C GLY A 240 6.72 -23.78 17.56
N LYS A 241 5.79 -24.68 17.23
CA LYS A 241 6.11 -25.91 16.49
C LYS A 241 6.61 -25.58 15.08
N VAL A 242 7.76 -26.16 14.74
CA VAL A 242 8.38 -26.10 13.41
C VAL A 242 7.82 -27.24 12.55
N SER A 243 7.67 -27.00 11.24
CA SER A 243 7.23 -28.04 10.29
C SER A 243 8.25 -29.17 10.20
N ASP A 244 7.78 -30.41 10.06
CA ASP A 244 8.65 -31.58 9.83
C ASP A 244 9.30 -31.55 8.43
N SER A 245 8.83 -30.68 7.53
CA SER A 245 9.38 -30.49 6.19
C SER A 245 10.59 -29.56 6.14
N VAL A 246 11.01 -28.97 7.26
CA VAL A 246 12.22 -28.13 7.33
C VAL A 246 13.46 -28.97 7.05
N ASN A 247 14.45 -28.37 6.37
CA ASN A 247 15.77 -28.97 6.23
C ASN A 247 16.41 -29.25 7.62
N PRO A 248 16.65 -30.53 7.97
CA PRO A 248 17.18 -30.90 9.30
C PRO A 248 18.53 -30.26 9.64
N GLU A 249 19.38 -29.99 8.64
CA GLU A 249 20.69 -29.36 8.86
C GLU A 249 20.54 -27.93 9.39
N LEU A 250 19.52 -27.20 8.92
CA LEU A 250 19.23 -25.84 9.40
C LEU A 250 18.72 -25.85 10.83
N VAL A 251 17.88 -26.83 11.20
CA VAL A 251 17.44 -27.04 12.58
C VAL A 251 18.66 -27.29 13.47
N GLN A 252 19.53 -28.23 13.09
CA GLN A 252 20.72 -28.56 13.87
C GLN A 252 21.67 -27.36 14.03
N LYS A 253 21.85 -26.57 12.96
CA LYS A 253 22.63 -25.33 13.01
C LYS A 253 22.03 -24.31 13.97
N ALA A 254 20.72 -24.09 13.93
CA ALA A 254 20.03 -23.17 14.83
C ALA A 254 20.12 -23.60 16.30
N LEU A 255 19.95 -24.90 16.58
CA LEU A 255 20.11 -25.46 17.92
C LEU A 255 21.53 -25.26 18.45
N SER A 256 22.55 -25.51 17.61
CA SER A 256 23.95 -25.29 17.96
C SER A 256 24.24 -23.83 18.32
N ILE A 257 23.72 -22.86 17.54
CA ILE A 257 23.88 -21.43 17.81
C ILE A 257 23.32 -21.04 19.19
N ASN A 258 22.19 -21.63 19.58
CA ASN A 258 21.56 -21.37 20.87
C ASN A 258 22.07 -22.28 22.01
N GLY A 259 22.99 -23.20 21.75
CA GLY A 259 23.47 -24.18 22.74
C GLY A 259 22.39 -25.19 23.19
N LEU A 260 21.40 -25.45 22.34
CA LEU A 260 20.28 -26.34 22.61
C LEU A 260 20.53 -27.75 22.04
N LYS A 261 20.03 -28.78 22.72
CA LYS A 261 20.06 -30.17 22.22
C LYS A 261 18.80 -30.58 21.47
N HIS A 262 17.68 -29.95 21.82
CA HIS A 262 16.36 -30.20 21.24
C HIS A 262 15.65 -28.86 21.05
N PRO A 263 14.70 -28.75 20.10
CA PRO A 263 13.84 -27.58 20.00
C PRO A 263 13.12 -27.30 21.31
N GLU A 264 12.96 -26.01 21.64
CA GLU A 264 12.18 -25.57 22.79
C GLU A 264 10.70 -25.87 22.56
N GLU A 265 10.04 -26.32 23.62
CA GLU A 265 8.61 -26.55 23.61
C GLU A 265 7.85 -25.25 23.89
N TYR A 266 6.65 -25.16 23.34
CA TYR A 266 5.78 -24.02 23.58
C TYR A 266 5.29 -24.00 25.03
N ILE A 267 5.56 -22.89 25.74
CA ILE A 267 5.02 -22.61 27.07
C ILE A 267 3.76 -21.77 26.94
N MET A 268 2.65 -22.25 27.53
CA MET A 268 1.37 -21.53 27.53
C MET A 268 1.52 -20.17 28.22
N SER A 269 0.82 -19.15 27.73
CA SER A 269 0.90 -17.80 28.31
C SER A 269 0.52 -17.76 29.79
N THR A 270 -0.39 -18.63 30.24
CA THR A 270 -0.80 -18.77 31.64
C THR A 270 0.25 -19.37 32.56
N GLU A 271 1.28 -20.01 31.99
CA GLU A 271 2.39 -20.64 32.73
C GLU A 271 3.64 -19.75 32.74
N ARG A 272 3.62 -18.65 31.98
CA ARG A 272 4.73 -17.69 31.95
C ARG A 272 4.68 -16.82 33.22
N PRO A 273 5.85 -16.50 33.81
CA PRO A 273 5.90 -15.63 34.99
C PRO A 273 5.40 -14.23 34.65
N ASP A 274 4.70 -13.61 35.61
CA ASP A 274 4.28 -12.22 35.49
C ASP A 274 5.50 -11.29 35.59
N ALA A 275 5.74 -10.51 34.53
CA ALA A 275 6.84 -9.57 34.45
C ALA A 275 6.52 -8.20 35.10
N LEU A 276 5.25 -7.93 35.44
CA LEU A 276 4.81 -6.63 35.96
C LEU A 276 5.42 -6.26 37.32
N PRO A 277 5.59 -7.18 38.30
CA PRO A 277 6.25 -6.84 39.56
C PRO A 277 7.69 -6.34 39.36
N VAL A 278 8.45 -7.03 38.51
CA VAL A 278 9.86 -6.69 38.22
C VAL A 278 9.97 -5.34 37.52
N ILE A 279 9.11 -5.07 36.53
CA ILE A 279 9.16 -3.78 35.82
C ILE A 279 8.70 -2.62 36.71
N LYS A 280 7.76 -2.87 37.64
CA LYS A 280 7.31 -1.88 38.63
C LYS A 280 8.46 -1.42 39.50
N GLU A 281 9.26 -2.35 40.04
CA GLU A 281 10.43 -2.03 40.85
C GLU A 281 11.44 -1.21 40.07
N LYS A 282 11.77 -1.61 38.83
CA LYS A 282 12.67 -0.84 37.96
C LYS A 282 12.19 0.59 37.70
N LEU A 283 10.89 0.79 37.54
CA LEU A 283 10.31 2.12 37.34
C LEU A 283 10.38 2.96 38.63
N ILE A 284 10.12 2.35 39.80
CA ILE A 284 10.26 3.03 41.10
C ILE A 284 11.72 3.45 41.34
N GLU A 285 12.67 2.56 41.07
CA GLU A 285 14.11 2.85 41.14
C GLU A 285 14.51 3.96 40.17
N ALA A 286 13.88 4.02 39.00
CA ALA A 286 14.08 5.08 38.01
C ALA A 286 13.33 6.40 38.34
N GLY A 287 12.69 6.50 39.50
CA GLY A 287 12.06 7.72 40.02
C GLY A 287 10.54 7.82 39.80
N ILE A 288 9.90 6.80 39.23
CA ILE A 288 8.44 6.76 39.06
C ILE A 288 7.80 6.18 40.32
N GLN A 289 7.40 7.05 41.26
CA GLN A 289 6.93 6.63 42.59
C GLN A 289 5.71 5.69 42.56
N GLN A 290 4.78 5.89 41.62
CA GLN A 290 3.57 5.07 41.48
C GLN A 290 3.34 4.69 40.01
N PRO A 291 4.09 3.70 39.47
CA PRO A 291 3.96 3.32 38.07
C PRO A 291 2.54 2.85 37.75
N THR A 292 1.93 3.49 36.76
CA THR A 292 0.62 3.07 36.24
C THR A 292 0.75 1.78 35.42
N MET A 293 -0.36 1.07 35.21
CA MET A 293 -0.40 -0.10 34.33
C MET A 293 0.11 0.22 32.93
N ARG A 294 -0.26 1.38 32.38
CA ARG A 294 0.22 1.82 31.06
C ARG A 294 1.74 2.00 31.03
N GLN A 295 2.31 2.62 32.05
CA GLN A 295 3.76 2.79 32.17
C GLN A 295 4.49 1.45 32.29
N MET A 296 3.99 0.54 33.14
CA MET A 296 4.56 -0.81 33.27
C MET A 296 4.53 -1.56 31.93
N LEU A 297 3.39 -1.55 31.23
CA LEU A 297 3.27 -2.18 29.90
C LEU A 297 4.19 -1.55 28.86
N SER A 298 4.27 -0.21 28.80
CA SER A 298 5.19 0.48 27.90
C SER A 298 6.65 0.15 28.22
N ALA A 299 7.01 0.09 29.50
CA ALA A 299 8.36 -0.25 29.92
C ALA A 299 8.75 -1.71 29.60
N THR A 300 7.78 -2.62 29.65
CA THR A 300 7.98 -4.04 29.29
C THR A 300 8.06 -4.26 27.78
N LEU A 301 7.25 -3.57 26.98
CA LEU A 301 7.08 -3.86 25.55
C LEU A 301 8.01 -3.07 24.62
N LEU A 302 8.48 -1.89 25.05
CA LEU A 302 9.32 -1.03 24.22
C LEU A 302 10.80 -1.29 24.46
N GLU A 303 11.60 -1.16 23.41
CA GLU A 303 13.05 -1.09 23.54
C GLU A 303 13.43 0.13 24.40
N LYS A 304 14.27 -0.07 25.42
CA LYS A 304 14.59 0.95 26.44
C LYS A 304 13.34 1.55 27.10
N GLY A 305 12.32 0.72 27.32
CA GLY A 305 11.01 1.18 27.77
C GLY A 305 10.99 1.94 29.10
N VAL A 306 11.89 1.61 30.05
CA VAL A 306 12.03 2.36 31.32
C VAL A 306 12.45 3.80 31.05
N ASP A 307 13.51 4.00 30.25
CA ASP A 307 14.00 5.34 29.88
C ASP A 307 12.92 6.14 29.12
N TYR A 308 12.18 5.47 28.25
CA TYR A 308 11.05 6.08 27.54
C TYR A 308 9.98 6.59 28.51
N VAL A 309 9.57 5.77 29.48
CA VAL A 309 8.57 6.15 30.49
C VAL A 309 9.06 7.32 31.33
N VAL A 310 10.31 7.28 31.80
CA VAL A 310 10.93 8.38 32.56
C VAL A 310 10.97 9.66 31.75
N SER A 311 11.30 9.58 30.46
CA SER A 311 11.31 10.73 29.56
C SER A 311 9.91 11.33 29.37
N CYS A 312 8.88 10.48 29.27
CA CYS A 312 7.50 10.94 29.21
C CYS A 312 7.04 11.60 30.52
N GLU A 313 7.37 11.02 31.68
CA GLU A 313 7.03 11.59 32.99
C GLU A 313 7.65 12.99 33.17
N ASN A 314 8.91 13.14 32.73
CA ASN A 314 9.65 14.40 32.84
C ASN A 314 9.34 15.40 31.72
N GLY A 315 8.48 15.05 30.75
CA GLY A 315 8.17 15.89 29.59
C GLY A 315 9.36 16.15 28.66
N THR A 316 10.38 15.28 28.67
CA THR A 316 11.58 15.39 27.83
C THR A 316 11.48 14.55 26.55
N ASN A 317 10.42 13.75 26.40
CA ASN A 317 10.17 13.01 25.17
C ASN A 317 9.86 13.99 24.02
N THR A 318 10.69 13.99 22.99
CA THR A 318 10.49 14.83 21.80
C THR A 318 9.91 13.97 20.67
N PRO A 319 8.69 14.23 20.19
CA PRO A 319 8.17 13.56 19.01
C PRO A 319 9.08 13.79 17.81
N GLN A 320 9.19 12.80 16.92
CA GLN A 320 9.87 12.98 15.65
C GLN A 320 9.20 14.12 14.87
N GLN A 321 10.02 15.01 14.32
CA GLN A 321 9.51 16.06 13.43
C GLN A 321 8.99 15.41 12.14
N PRO A 322 7.82 15.82 11.64
CA PRO A 322 7.34 15.31 10.37
C PRO A 322 8.27 15.78 9.24
N PRO A 323 8.33 15.04 8.11
CA PRO A 323 9.16 15.45 6.98
C PRO A 323 8.78 16.83 6.46
N ALA A 324 9.77 17.56 5.95
CA ALA A 324 9.53 18.84 5.30
C ALA A 324 8.87 18.63 3.94
N LEU A 325 7.91 19.49 3.60
CA LEU A 325 7.37 19.52 2.23
C LEU A 325 8.43 20.04 1.25
N PRO A 326 8.47 19.52 0.00
CA PRO A 326 9.29 20.10 -1.04
C PRO A 326 8.91 21.57 -1.25
N PHE A 327 9.88 22.40 -1.64
CA PHE A 327 9.73 23.86 -1.70
C PHE A 327 8.42 24.31 -2.38
N TYR A 328 8.07 23.70 -3.53
CA TYR A 328 6.88 24.07 -4.30
C TYR A 328 5.55 23.76 -3.60
N ALA A 329 5.55 22.89 -2.59
CA ALA A 329 4.37 22.49 -1.83
C ALA A 329 4.29 23.16 -0.45
N GLN A 330 5.26 23.99 -0.10
CA GLN A 330 5.23 24.80 1.12
C GLN A 330 4.28 25.99 0.98
N GLU A 331 3.89 26.57 2.11
CA GLU A 331 3.06 27.77 2.14
C GLU A 331 3.71 28.93 1.35
N PRO A 332 2.96 29.64 0.49
CA PRO A 332 3.47 30.80 -0.22
C PRO A 332 3.88 31.91 0.74
N ALA A 333 4.85 32.73 0.33
CA ALA A 333 5.22 33.91 1.10
C ALA A 333 4.00 34.86 1.31
N PRO A 334 3.82 35.46 2.49
CA PRO A 334 2.81 36.48 2.72
C PRO A 334 2.89 37.62 1.69
N LEU A 335 1.75 38.15 1.24
CA LEU A 335 1.69 39.17 0.18
C LEU A 335 2.57 40.40 0.46
N ASN A 336 2.66 40.82 1.72
CA ASN A 336 3.47 41.96 2.16
C ASN A 336 5.00 41.71 2.12
N GLN A 337 5.42 40.46 1.92
CA GLN A 337 6.83 40.07 1.81
C GLN A 337 7.24 39.79 0.35
N ARG A 338 6.34 39.98 -0.61
CA ARG A 338 6.58 39.65 -2.03
C ARG A 338 7.24 40.79 -2.77
N HIS A 339 8.13 40.43 -3.69
CA HIS A 339 8.62 41.38 -4.70
C HIS A 339 7.49 41.84 -5.60
N LEU A 340 7.54 43.10 -6.03
CA LEU A 340 6.59 43.67 -6.98
C LEU A 340 7.18 43.62 -8.39
N ALA A 341 6.31 43.49 -9.38
CA ALA A 341 6.67 43.59 -10.79
C ALA A 341 7.14 45.02 -11.12
N LYS A 342 7.60 45.22 -12.37
CA LYS A 342 8.10 46.52 -12.84
C LYS A 342 7.09 47.66 -12.73
N ASP A 343 5.79 47.35 -12.61
CA ASP A 343 4.72 48.33 -12.39
C ASP A 343 4.64 48.86 -10.95
N GLY A 344 5.45 48.31 -10.03
CA GLY A 344 5.47 48.69 -8.61
C GLY A 344 4.17 48.37 -7.86
N LYS A 345 3.27 47.57 -8.44
CA LYS A 345 1.94 47.29 -7.88
C LYS A 345 1.59 45.80 -7.88
N THR A 346 2.03 45.04 -8.87
CA THR A 346 1.64 43.64 -9.04
C THR A 346 2.59 42.73 -8.25
N PRO A 347 2.11 41.95 -7.27
CA PRO A 347 2.95 40.98 -6.58
C PRO A 347 3.46 39.89 -7.52
N ILE A 348 4.76 39.60 -7.44
CA ILE A 348 5.35 38.46 -8.11
C ILE A 348 4.93 37.20 -7.36
N ARG A 349 4.17 36.35 -8.04
CA ARG A 349 3.75 35.03 -7.55
C ARG A 349 4.74 33.99 -8.03
N ASP A 350 5.10 33.06 -7.15
CA ASP A 350 6.03 31.98 -7.48
C ASP A 350 5.30 30.64 -7.66
N ILE A 351 6.07 29.55 -7.75
CA ILE A 351 5.51 28.22 -7.93
C ILE A 351 4.62 27.77 -6.77
N ARG A 352 4.90 28.20 -5.52
CA ARG A 352 4.10 27.83 -4.34
C ARG A 352 2.71 28.42 -4.43
N ASP A 353 2.61 29.66 -4.92
CA ASP A 353 1.31 30.27 -5.21
C ASP A 353 0.52 29.47 -6.24
N ALA A 354 1.19 28.96 -7.27
CA ALA A 354 0.55 28.22 -8.35
C ALA A 354 0.07 26.85 -7.86
N ILE A 355 0.93 26.13 -7.13
CA ILE A 355 0.61 24.85 -6.50
C ILE A 355 -0.50 25.02 -5.46
N SER A 356 -0.44 26.06 -4.62
CA SER A 356 -1.51 26.39 -3.67
C SER A 356 -2.83 26.67 -4.39
N ALA A 357 -2.81 27.41 -5.51
CA ALA A 357 -4.01 27.75 -6.28
C ALA A 357 -4.68 26.52 -6.91
N ILE A 358 -3.91 25.54 -7.38
CA ILE A 358 -4.46 24.29 -7.92
C ILE A 358 -4.94 23.31 -6.83
N GLY A 359 -4.68 23.60 -5.54
CA GLY A 359 -5.15 22.80 -4.40
C GLY A 359 -4.04 22.20 -3.52
N GLY A 360 -2.78 22.57 -3.75
CA GLY A 360 -1.62 22.23 -2.93
C GLY A 360 -1.18 20.77 -3.05
N ALA A 361 -0.42 20.32 -2.04
CA ALA A 361 0.04 18.94 -1.89
C ALA A 361 -1.08 17.90 -2.06
N SER A 362 -2.30 18.22 -1.60
CA SER A 362 -3.45 17.32 -1.71
C SER A 362 -3.82 16.99 -3.17
N VAL A 363 -3.76 17.96 -4.07
CA VAL A 363 -4.13 17.74 -5.49
C VAL A 363 -2.98 17.06 -6.22
N LEU A 364 -1.73 17.38 -5.89
CA LEU A 364 -0.57 16.66 -6.42
C LEU A 364 -0.61 15.16 -6.04
N GLN A 365 -0.96 14.86 -4.79
CA GLN A 365 -1.18 13.48 -4.36
C GLN A 365 -2.34 12.82 -5.10
N GLU A 366 -3.48 13.51 -5.28
CA GLU A 366 -4.61 12.96 -6.04
C GLU A 366 -4.21 12.61 -7.48
N VAL A 367 -3.46 13.49 -8.15
CA VAL A 367 -2.94 13.25 -9.51
C VAL A 367 -2.04 12.00 -9.52
N ALA A 368 -1.13 11.89 -8.57
CA ALA A 368 -0.23 10.75 -8.44
C ALA A 368 -0.98 9.42 -8.21
N GLU A 369 -2.00 9.41 -7.34
CA GLU A 369 -2.84 8.21 -7.11
C GLU A 369 -3.63 7.81 -8.35
N ARG A 370 -4.18 8.77 -9.09
CA ARG A 370 -4.93 8.49 -10.32
C ARG A 370 -4.02 7.93 -11.41
N ALA A 371 -2.86 8.53 -11.61
CA ALA A 371 -1.85 8.05 -12.55
C ALA A 371 -1.46 6.60 -12.22
N LEU A 372 -1.14 6.33 -10.94
CA LEU A 372 -0.81 4.99 -10.48
C LEU A 372 -1.94 4.00 -10.74
N HIS A 373 -3.19 4.40 -10.45
CA HIS A 373 -4.33 3.51 -10.66
C HIS A 373 -4.56 3.16 -12.13
N ILE A 374 -4.40 4.12 -13.04
CA ILE A 374 -4.48 3.88 -14.50
C ILE A 374 -3.39 2.89 -14.91
N LYS A 375 -2.15 3.07 -14.43
CA LYS A 375 -1.03 2.17 -14.73
C LYS A 375 -1.30 0.74 -14.23
N GLN A 376 -1.77 0.58 -13.01
CA GLN A 376 -2.12 -0.73 -12.44
C GLN A 376 -3.27 -1.42 -13.21
N ILE A 377 -4.23 -0.67 -13.75
CA ILE A 377 -5.28 -1.22 -14.63
C ILE A 377 -4.68 -1.66 -15.98
N ALA A 378 -3.79 -0.86 -16.56
CA ALA A 378 -3.14 -1.17 -17.83
C ALA A 378 -2.21 -2.39 -17.73
N ASP A 379 -1.59 -2.60 -16.57
CA ASP A 379 -0.74 -3.76 -16.27
C ASP A 379 -1.53 -5.01 -15.83
N ASP A 380 -2.87 -4.97 -15.88
CA ASP A 380 -3.73 -6.08 -15.48
C ASP A 380 -3.52 -6.56 -14.03
N LEU A 381 -3.14 -5.65 -13.13
CA LEU A 381 -2.89 -5.99 -11.72
C LEU A 381 -4.17 -6.45 -11.00
N TYR A 382 -5.32 -5.84 -11.32
CA TYR A 382 -6.58 -6.11 -10.61
C TYR A 382 -7.37 -7.25 -11.25
N ILE A 383 -7.89 -8.15 -10.41
CA ILE A 383 -8.89 -9.14 -10.84
C ILE A 383 -10.28 -8.48 -10.80
N PHE A 384 -10.92 -8.40 -11.97
CA PHE A 384 -12.30 -7.95 -12.09
C PHE A 384 -13.25 -9.16 -12.08
N PRO A 385 -14.20 -9.27 -11.13
CA PRO A 385 -15.14 -10.39 -11.09
C PRO A 385 -15.96 -10.55 -12.38
N SER A 386 -16.37 -11.77 -12.71
CA SER A 386 -17.23 -12.06 -13.86
C SER A 386 -18.47 -11.16 -13.90
N GLY A 387 -18.80 -10.62 -15.07
CA GLY A 387 -19.89 -9.64 -15.23
C GLY A 387 -19.50 -8.19 -14.96
N THR A 388 -18.24 -7.90 -14.62
CA THR A 388 -17.72 -6.54 -14.42
C THR A 388 -16.75 -6.09 -15.52
N SER A 389 -16.73 -6.71 -16.70
CA SER A 389 -15.78 -6.43 -17.78
C SER A 389 -15.74 -4.96 -18.22
N ASN A 390 -16.90 -4.29 -18.30
CA ASN A 390 -16.97 -2.84 -18.57
C ASN A 390 -16.38 -1.99 -17.44
N LEU A 391 -16.33 -2.49 -16.20
CA LEU A 391 -15.84 -1.73 -15.05
C LEU A 391 -14.35 -1.37 -15.16
N LYS A 392 -13.53 -2.27 -15.75
CA LYS A 392 -12.12 -2.01 -16.01
C LYS A 392 -11.95 -0.79 -16.91
N GLU A 393 -12.60 -0.80 -18.07
CA GLU A 393 -12.56 0.28 -19.05
C GLU A 393 -13.15 1.57 -18.48
N LYS A 394 -14.28 1.47 -17.79
CA LYS A 394 -14.92 2.60 -17.11
C LYS A 394 -13.99 3.26 -16.09
N TRP A 395 -13.34 2.48 -15.22
CA TRP A 395 -12.41 3.03 -14.24
C TRP A 395 -11.18 3.66 -14.89
N TYR A 396 -10.65 3.05 -15.95
CA TYR A 396 -9.56 3.62 -16.72
C TYR A 396 -9.97 4.99 -17.31
N THR A 397 -11.05 5.01 -18.09
CA THR A 397 -11.54 6.20 -18.79
C THR A 397 -11.99 7.31 -17.83
N GLU A 398 -12.64 6.99 -16.72
CA GLU A 398 -13.02 7.98 -15.70
C GLU A 398 -11.80 8.66 -15.07
N ASN A 399 -10.74 7.92 -14.76
CA ASN A 399 -9.52 8.49 -14.19
C ASN A 399 -8.76 9.34 -15.21
N VAL A 400 -8.59 8.85 -16.44
CA VAL A 400 -7.93 9.61 -17.52
C VAL A 400 -8.70 10.90 -17.82
N SER A 401 -10.03 10.81 -17.95
CA SER A 401 -10.89 11.98 -18.19
C SER A 401 -10.81 13.00 -17.06
N ARG A 402 -10.76 12.54 -15.80
CA ARG A 402 -10.64 13.44 -14.65
C ARG A 402 -9.28 14.15 -14.60
N LEU A 403 -8.19 13.46 -14.94
CA LEU A 403 -6.87 14.06 -15.04
C LEU A 403 -6.81 15.09 -16.17
N ALA A 404 -7.33 14.76 -17.36
CA ALA A 404 -7.40 15.68 -18.49
C ALA A 404 -8.15 16.97 -18.12
N GLN A 405 -9.33 16.84 -17.51
CA GLN A 405 -10.12 17.99 -17.04
C GLN A 405 -9.37 18.86 -16.02
N LEU A 406 -8.62 18.25 -15.11
CA LEU A 406 -7.84 18.98 -14.13
C LEU A 406 -6.71 19.78 -14.81
N LEU A 407 -5.92 19.13 -15.68
CA LEU A 407 -4.83 19.76 -16.41
C LEU A 407 -5.31 20.91 -17.30
N ASP A 408 -6.40 20.70 -18.04
CA ASP A 408 -7.01 21.73 -18.91
C ASP A 408 -7.52 22.94 -18.11
N SER A 409 -7.85 22.76 -16.82
CA SER A 409 -8.36 23.83 -15.96
C SER A 409 -7.26 24.71 -15.36
N ILE A 410 -5.99 24.25 -15.33
CA ILE A 410 -4.88 24.95 -14.68
C ILE A 410 -4.71 26.40 -15.19
N PRO A 411 -4.70 26.67 -16.51
CA PRO A 411 -4.52 28.05 -17.01
C PRO A 411 -5.61 29.01 -16.53
N LYS A 412 -6.84 28.51 -16.34
CA LYS A 412 -7.96 29.27 -15.80
C LYS A 412 -7.82 29.47 -14.29
N ILE A 413 -7.49 28.42 -13.54
CA ILE A 413 -7.24 28.50 -12.09
C ILE A 413 -6.17 29.55 -11.79
N LEU A 414 -5.05 29.53 -12.51
CA LEU A 414 -3.98 30.51 -12.32
C LEU A 414 -4.42 31.93 -12.69
N LYS A 415 -5.23 32.09 -13.74
CA LYS A 415 -5.79 33.40 -14.09
C LYS A 415 -6.66 33.93 -12.95
N ASP A 416 -7.54 33.09 -12.41
CA ASP A 416 -8.48 33.45 -11.34
C ASP A 416 -7.74 33.70 -10.00
N ALA A 417 -6.58 33.07 -9.79
CA ALA A 417 -5.66 33.34 -8.68
C ALA A 417 -4.83 34.63 -8.84
N GLY A 418 -5.04 35.37 -9.94
CA GLY A 418 -4.43 36.67 -10.18
C GLY A 418 -3.03 36.63 -10.79
N PHE A 419 -2.63 35.52 -11.42
CA PHE A 419 -1.38 35.46 -12.18
C PHE A 419 -1.48 36.27 -13.46
N SER A 420 -0.49 37.11 -13.73
CA SER A 420 -0.40 37.84 -15.00
C SER A 420 -0.22 36.87 -16.18
N TYR A 421 -0.43 37.36 -17.41
CA TYR A 421 -0.16 36.54 -18.60
C TYR A 421 1.30 36.04 -18.62
N SER A 422 2.27 36.92 -18.37
CA SER A 422 3.70 36.57 -18.35
C SER A 422 4.03 35.56 -17.26
N GLN A 423 3.46 35.70 -16.05
CA GLN A 423 3.66 34.74 -14.97
C GLN A 423 3.10 33.37 -15.34
N ARG A 424 1.89 33.30 -15.93
CA ARG A 424 1.30 32.04 -16.40
C ARG A 424 2.18 31.38 -17.45
N SER A 425 2.65 32.12 -18.46
CA SER A 425 3.53 31.59 -19.51
C SER A 425 4.82 30.98 -18.96
N VAL A 426 5.38 31.53 -17.87
CA VAL A 426 6.57 30.97 -17.22
C VAL A 426 6.22 29.73 -16.39
N ILE A 427 5.18 29.81 -15.55
CA ILE A 427 4.80 28.76 -14.59
C ILE A 427 4.15 27.54 -15.24
N THR A 428 3.60 27.68 -16.44
CA THR A 428 3.07 26.57 -17.25
C THR A 428 3.93 26.29 -18.49
N GLY A 429 5.07 26.97 -18.62
CA GLY A 429 5.94 26.85 -19.79
C GLY A 429 6.96 25.72 -19.66
N VAL A 430 7.49 25.27 -20.80
CA VAL A 430 8.48 24.19 -20.91
C VAL A 430 9.93 24.63 -20.63
N TRP A 431 10.16 25.93 -20.48
CA TRP A 431 11.50 26.54 -20.49
C TRP A 431 12.09 26.82 -19.09
N GLY A 432 11.52 26.27 -18.02
CA GLY A 432 12.03 26.46 -16.65
C GLY A 432 11.92 25.19 -15.81
N ASP A 433 12.92 24.96 -14.95
CA ASP A 433 13.03 23.74 -14.12
C ASP A 433 12.00 23.65 -12.98
N LEU A 434 11.31 24.75 -12.67
CA LEU A 434 10.36 24.85 -11.56
C LEU A 434 9.02 25.43 -12.03
N ASN A 435 8.24 24.58 -12.68
CA ASN A 435 6.92 24.89 -13.24
C ASN A 435 5.88 23.86 -12.74
N VAL A 436 4.59 24.04 -13.05
CA VAL A 436 3.52 23.13 -12.56
C VAL A 436 3.69 21.70 -13.08
N ASP A 437 4.10 21.53 -14.33
CA ASP A 437 4.35 20.23 -14.96
C ASP A 437 5.49 19.49 -14.25
N ALA A 438 6.60 20.17 -13.95
CA ALA A 438 7.72 19.61 -13.21
C ALA A 438 7.32 19.18 -11.77
N CYS A 439 6.47 19.96 -11.10
CA CYS A 439 5.96 19.60 -9.77
C CYS A 439 5.03 18.39 -9.83
N MET A 440 4.18 18.29 -10.85
CA MET A 440 3.33 17.12 -11.08
C MET A 440 4.17 15.88 -11.43
N LYS A 441 5.21 16.04 -12.25
CA LYS A 441 6.15 14.98 -12.59
C LYS A 441 6.83 14.43 -11.34
N ASP A 442 7.35 15.30 -10.48
CA ASP A 442 7.94 14.88 -9.19
C ASP A 442 6.93 14.10 -8.33
N ALA A 443 5.71 14.63 -8.17
CA ALA A 443 4.66 13.95 -7.40
C ALA A 443 4.27 12.58 -7.96
N VAL A 444 4.11 12.48 -9.28
CA VAL A 444 3.66 11.27 -9.98
C VAL A 444 4.78 10.23 -10.05
N ASP A 445 6.00 10.61 -10.43
CA ASP A 445 7.10 9.64 -10.59
C ASP A 445 7.59 9.07 -9.25
N GLN A 446 7.32 9.76 -8.13
CA GLN A 446 7.51 9.18 -6.79
C GLN A 446 6.67 7.91 -6.57
N LYS A 447 5.57 7.74 -7.31
CA LYS A 447 4.72 6.53 -7.25
C LYS A 447 5.17 5.42 -8.18
N GLY A 448 6.06 5.69 -9.13
CA GLY A 448 6.47 4.74 -10.14
C GLY A 448 7.33 5.43 -11.19
N LYS A 449 8.47 4.83 -11.51
CA LYS A 449 9.39 5.38 -12.52
C LYS A 449 8.70 5.48 -13.90
N GLY A 450 8.72 6.67 -14.50
CA GLY A 450 8.12 6.93 -15.81
C GLY A 450 6.59 7.02 -15.81
N LEU A 451 5.97 7.07 -14.62
CA LEU A 451 4.52 7.12 -14.49
C LEU A 451 3.93 8.43 -15.02
N TYR A 452 4.67 9.53 -14.94
CA TYR A 452 4.24 10.81 -15.50
C TYR A 452 4.12 10.78 -17.03
N GLU A 453 5.11 10.18 -17.70
CA GLU A 453 5.10 10.01 -19.16
C GLU A 453 3.95 9.09 -19.59
N PHE A 454 3.74 7.99 -18.87
CA PHE A 454 2.60 7.12 -19.09
C PHE A 454 1.25 7.86 -18.93
N MET A 455 1.10 8.64 -17.86
CA MET A 455 -0.11 9.43 -17.59
C MET A 455 -0.39 10.43 -18.71
N THR A 456 0.61 11.19 -19.13
CA THR A 456 0.46 12.23 -20.18
C THR A 456 0.14 11.61 -21.54
N GLN A 457 0.74 10.46 -21.86
CA GLN A 457 0.40 9.71 -23.07
C GLN A 457 -1.05 9.20 -23.05
N ALA A 458 -1.52 8.63 -21.94
CA ALA A 458 -2.90 8.18 -21.80
C ALA A 458 -3.92 9.32 -21.97
N ILE A 459 -3.61 10.52 -21.44
CA ILE A 459 -4.44 11.72 -21.61
C ILE A 459 -4.46 12.19 -23.07
N LYS A 460 -3.30 12.16 -23.74
CA LYS A 460 -3.19 12.53 -25.16
C LYS A 460 -4.05 11.61 -26.03
N GLU A 461 -3.97 10.31 -25.82
CA GLU A 461 -4.78 9.30 -26.53
C GLU A 461 -6.28 9.53 -26.31
N HIS A 462 -6.69 9.78 -25.07
CA HIS A 462 -8.08 10.10 -24.72
C HIS A 462 -8.59 11.37 -25.42
N ASN A 463 -7.78 12.42 -25.46
CA ASN A 463 -8.14 13.66 -26.14
C ASN A 463 -8.22 13.48 -27.67
N MET A 464 -7.32 12.69 -28.26
CA MET A 464 -7.38 12.35 -29.68
C MET A 464 -8.66 11.56 -30.02
N ALA A 465 -9.03 10.59 -29.19
CA ALA A 465 -10.25 9.80 -29.37
C ALA A 465 -11.52 10.67 -29.32
N LYS A 466 -11.59 11.64 -28.40
CA LYS A 466 -12.69 12.62 -28.35
C LYS A 466 -12.81 13.49 -29.58
N THR A 467 -11.68 13.88 -30.19
CA THR A 467 -11.69 14.69 -31.42
C THR A 467 -12.01 13.88 -32.68
N ALA A 468 -11.91 12.53 -32.59
CA ALA A 468 -12.16 11.62 -33.70
C ALA A 468 -13.62 11.11 -33.78
N GLU A 469 -14.45 11.32 -32.76
CA GLU A 469 -15.91 11.08 -32.87
C GLU A 469 -16.53 12.08 -33.87
N PRO A 470 -17.08 11.64 -35.02
CA PRO A 470 -17.70 12.55 -35.97
C PRO A 470 -19.09 12.97 -35.50
N THR A 471 -19.41 14.24 -35.73
CA THR A 471 -20.78 14.74 -35.86
C THR A 471 -21.55 13.92 -36.89
N GLN A 472 -22.25 12.86 -36.46
CA GLN A 472 -23.38 12.29 -37.18
C GLN A 472 -24.54 12.10 -36.22
N SER A 473 -25.42 13.09 -36.21
CA SER A 473 -26.83 12.87 -35.90
C SER A 473 -27.35 11.72 -36.76
N PRO A 474 -27.97 10.68 -36.21
CA PRO A 474 -28.67 9.72 -37.04
C PRO A 474 -29.88 10.44 -37.63
N THR A 475 -29.85 10.64 -38.95
CA THR A 475 -31.06 10.89 -39.74
C THR A 475 -32.04 9.77 -39.41
N PRO A 476 -33.31 10.07 -39.06
CA PRO A 476 -34.27 9.01 -38.75
C PRO A 476 -34.52 8.20 -40.01
N LEU A 477 -34.17 6.91 -39.98
CA LEU A 477 -34.68 5.94 -40.93
C LEU A 477 -36.21 5.95 -40.81
N LYS A 478 -36.86 6.33 -41.91
CA LYS A 478 -38.30 6.25 -42.08
C LYS A 478 -38.78 4.84 -41.74
N SER A 479 -39.86 4.80 -40.99
CA SER A 479 -40.70 3.62 -40.79
C SER A 479 -41.08 2.98 -42.13
N ALA A 480 -40.80 1.69 -42.27
CA ALA A 480 -41.61 0.81 -43.10
C ALA A 480 -42.33 -0.14 -42.14
N ALA A 481 -43.61 0.14 -41.91
CA ALA A 481 -44.56 -0.83 -41.40
C ALA A 481 -44.91 -1.82 -42.53
N ASP A 482 -45.25 -3.04 -42.10
CA ASP A 482 -45.86 -4.14 -42.85
C ASP A 482 -44.90 -4.86 -43.82
N ILE A 483 -44.65 -6.17 -43.67
CA ILE A 483 -45.62 -7.24 -43.97
C ILE A 483 -45.28 -8.52 -43.19
N HIS A 484 -46.36 -9.18 -42.76
CA HIS A 484 -46.48 -10.50 -42.15
C HIS A 484 -45.82 -11.69 -42.90
N SER A 485 -45.71 -12.79 -42.14
CA SER A 485 -45.81 -14.23 -42.51
C SER A 485 -44.55 -15.01 -42.95
N HIS A 486 -44.27 -16.06 -42.15
CA HIS A 486 -43.70 -17.39 -42.52
C HIS A 486 -44.32 -17.96 -43.82
N PRO A 487 -43.78 -19.02 -44.49
CA PRO A 487 -42.87 -20.11 -44.05
C PRO A 487 -41.62 -20.25 -44.99
N GLU A 488 -40.61 -21.11 -44.82
CA GLU A 488 -40.39 -22.45 -44.24
C GLU A 488 -39.10 -22.52 -43.41
#